data_AF-A0A4P7ZV55-F1
#
_entry.id   AF-A0A4P7ZV55-F1
#
_cell.length_a   1.000
_cell.length_b   1.000
_cell.length_c   1.000
_cell.angle_alpha   90.00
_cell.angle_beta   90.00
_cell.angle_gamma   90.00
#
_symmetry.space_group_name_H-M   'P 1'
#
loop_
_entity.id
_entity.type
_entity.pdbx_description
1 polymer ?
#
loop_
_entity_poly.entity_id
_entity_poly.type
_entity_poly.pdbx_seq_one_letter_code
_entity_poly.pdbx_strand_id
1 'polypeptide(L)' 'MQAALDPNPAHQRWVVRYRGFVLIPQNDLTWLVRPERSPMSLLPFRTPASSVDDVKALIDWRLNQAA' A
#
# COMPACT_ATOMS: atom_id res chain seq x y z
N MET A 1 10.47 19.02 -22.89
CA MET A 1 9.60 17.82 -22.74
C MET A 1 9.33 17.68 -21.25
N GLN A 2 8.24 18.29 -20.78
CA GLN A 2 7.97 18.56 -19.36
C GLN A 2 6.95 17.56 -18.85
N ALA A 3 7.26 16.91 -17.72
CA ALA A 3 6.38 16.00 -17.02
C ALA A 3 5.08 16.72 -16.65
N ALA A 4 3.96 16.24 -17.20
CA ALA A 4 2.63 16.65 -16.77
C ALA A 4 2.43 16.14 -15.35
N LEU A 5 2.63 17.02 -14.37
CA LEU A 5 2.12 16.84 -13.02
C LEU A 5 0.63 17.15 -13.08
N ASP A 6 -0.20 16.12 -13.07
CA ASP A 6 -1.65 16.26 -12.92
C ASP A 6 -1.97 17.07 -11.65
N PRO A 7 -2.51 18.31 -11.76
CA PRO A 7 -2.76 19.17 -10.61
C PRO A 7 -4.18 18.93 -10.07
N ASN A 8 -4.49 17.70 -9.67
CA ASN A 8 -5.74 17.45 -8.92
C ASN A 8 -5.46 17.44 -7.41
N PRO A 9 -5.78 18.52 -6.66
CA PRO A 9 -5.54 18.59 -5.21
C PRO A 9 -6.40 17.61 -4.39
N ALA A 10 -7.40 16.95 -4.98
CA ALA A 10 -8.21 15.93 -4.30
C ALA A 10 -7.50 14.56 -4.16
N HIS A 11 -6.33 14.38 -4.79
CA HIS A 11 -5.54 13.14 -4.69
C HIS A 11 -4.15 13.41 -4.10
N GLN A 12 -4.06 14.08 -2.94
CA GLN A 12 -2.94 13.83 -2.03
C GLN A 12 -2.99 12.35 -1.61
N ARG A 13 -2.55 11.45 -2.49
CA ARG A 13 -2.35 10.03 -2.21
C ARG A 13 -1.15 9.96 -1.28
N TRP A 14 -1.41 10.14 0.01
CA TRP A 14 -0.45 9.91 1.06
C TRP A 14 -0.10 8.42 1.03
N VAL A 15 1.18 8.15 0.85
CA VAL A 15 1.72 6.80 0.82
C VAL A 15 2.17 6.45 2.23
N VAL A 16 1.72 5.30 2.75
CA VAL A 16 2.11 4.81 4.08
C VAL A 16 3.20 3.78 3.92
N ARG A 17 4.24 3.87 4.76
CA ARG A 17 5.28 2.84 4.85
C ARG A 17 5.09 2.04 6.12
N TYR A 18 5.09 0.72 6.03
CA TYR A 18 4.88 -0.16 7.16
C TYR A 18 5.61 -1.49 7.00
N ARG A 19 6.51 -1.82 7.94
CA ARG A 19 7.27 -3.09 7.98
C ARG A 19 7.88 -3.50 6.63
N GLY A 20 8.37 -2.54 5.85
CA GLY A 20 8.96 -2.76 4.53
C GLY A 20 7.94 -2.86 3.39
N PHE A 21 6.67 -2.55 3.63
CA PHE A 21 5.63 -2.42 2.61
C PHE A 21 5.21 -0.97 2.41
N VAL A 22 4.91 -0.65 1.16
CA VAL A 22 4.25 0.57 0.72
C VAL A 22 2.75 0.30 0.60
N LEU A 23 1.95 1.08 1.32
CA LEU A 23 0.49 1.05 1.27
C LEU A 23 0.02 2.27 0.49
N ILE A 24 -0.69 2.02 -0.61
CA ILE A 24 -1.12 3.06 -1.54
C ILE A 24 -2.66 3.06 -1.56
N PRO A 25 -3.32 4.09 -1.00
CA PRO A 25 -4.77 4.18 -1.06
C PRO A 25 -5.21 4.34 -2.52
N GLN A 26 -6.26 3.62 -2.88
CA GLN A 26 -6.89 3.64 -4.19
C GLN A 26 -8.21 4.43 -4.13
N ASN A 27 -8.68 4.88 -5.28
CA ASN A 27 -9.89 5.69 -5.38
C ASN A 27 -11.19 4.90 -5.10
N ASP A 28 -11.10 3.57 -5.09
CA ASP A 28 -12.19 2.63 -4.79
C ASP A 28 -12.23 2.24 -3.30
N LEU A 29 -11.61 3.03 -2.43
CA LEU A 29 -11.45 2.77 -0.99
C LEU A 29 -10.66 1.49 -0.66
N THR A 30 -9.96 0.91 -1.64
CA THR A 30 -9.05 -0.22 -1.43
C THR A 30 -7.62 0.25 -1.19
N TRP A 31 -6.77 -0.66 -0.74
CA TRP A 31 -5.34 -0.40 -0.61
C TRP A 31 -4.54 -1.37 -1.46
N LEU A 32 -3.58 -0.81 -2.20
CA LEU A 32 -2.54 -1.59 -2.87
C LEU A 32 -1.34 -1.70 -1.91
N VAL A 33 -1.03 -2.92 -1.51
CA VAL A 33 0.12 -3.25 -0.65
C VAL A 33 1.23 -3.82 -1.51
N ARG A 34 2.41 -3.21 -1.46
CA ARG A 34 3.58 -3.62 -2.24
C ARG A 34 4.83 -3.66 -1.38
N PRO A 35 5.74 -4.62 -1.55
CA PRO A 35 7.07 -4.54 -0.97
C PRO A 35 7.82 -3.26 -1.37
N GLU A 36 8.54 -2.65 -0.43
CA GLU A 36 9.46 -1.55 -0.69
C GLU A 36 10.72 -2.01 -1.42
N ARG A 37 11.16 -3.24 -1.14
CA ARG A 37 12.39 -3.82 -1.70
C ARG A 37 12.12 -5.25 -2.17
N SER A 38 12.80 -5.65 -3.24
CA SER A 38 12.75 -7.01 -3.76
C SER A 38 14.02 -7.79 -3.35
N PRO A 39 13.92 -9.07 -2.98
CA PRO A 39 12.69 -9.83 -2.77
C PRO A 39 12.21 -9.72 -1.30
N MET A 40 10.96 -9.29 -1.08
CA MET A 40 10.23 -9.68 0.14
C MET A 40 9.30 -10.83 -0.23
N SER A 41 9.21 -11.84 0.65
CA SER A 41 8.50 -13.09 0.38
C SER A 41 6.99 -12.95 0.14
N LEU A 42 6.41 -11.77 0.36
CA LEU A 42 5.01 -11.47 0.10
C LEU A 42 4.86 -10.67 -1.20
N LEU A 43 4.14 -11.25 -2.17
CA LEU A 43 3.79 -10.58 -3.42
C LEU A 43 2.91 -9.35 -3.18
N PRO A 44 2.90 -8.38 -4.10
CA PRO A 44 1.89 -7.33 -4.13
C PRO A 44 0.46 -7.88 -4.03
N PHE A 45 -0.39 -7.24 -3.23
CA PHE A 45 -1.80 -7.61 -3.14
C PHE A 45 -2.68 -6.38 -2.92
N ARG A 46 -3.94 -6.49 -3.33
CA ARG A 46 -4.97 -5.53 -2.96
C ARG A 46 -5.73 -6.04 -1.75
N THR A 47 -6.13 -5.12 -0.88
CA THR A 47 -7.00 -5.40 0.25
C THR A 47 -8.22 -4.48 0.23
N PRO A 48 -9.44 -5.02 0.45
CA PRO A 48 -10.66 -4.22 0.55
C PRO A 48 -10.79 -3.50 1.90
N ALA A 49 -9.80 -3.60 2.77
CA ALA A 49 -9.77 -2.87 4.04
C ALA A 49 -9.92 -1.36 3.80
N SER A 50 -10.87 -0.73 4.47
CA SER A 50 -11.14 0.70 4.32
C SER A 50 -10.27 1.57 5.23
N SER A 51 -9.63 0.99 6.24
CA SER A 51 -8.75 1.69 7.18
C SER A 51 -7.29 1.25 7.07
N VAL A 52 -6.36 2.18 7.33
CA VAL A 52 -4.92 1.87 7.31
C VAL A 52 -4.52 0.85 8.39
N ASP A 53 -5.21 0.85 9.53
CA ASP A 53 -4.89 -0.06 10.64
C ASP A 53 -5.30 -1.50 10.34
N ASP A 54 -6.42 -1.70 9.63
CA ASP A 54 -6.80 -3.03 9.11
C ASP A 54 -5.77 -3.54 8.09
N VAL A 55 -5.23 -2.65 7.23
CA VAL A 55 -4.17 -3.02 6.29
C VAL A 55 -2.90 -3.45 7.01
N LYS A 56 -2.51 -2.74 8.08
CA LYS A 56 -1.35 -3.12 8.92
C LYS A 56 -1.56 -4.48 9.57
N ALA A 57 -2.72 -4.70 10.19
CA ALA A 57 -3.05 -5.98 10.84
C ALA A 57 -3.01 -7.15 9.84
N LEU A 58 -3.50 -6.93 8.62
CA LEU A 58 -3.41 -7.94 7.55
C LEU A 58 -1.96 -8.25 7.16
N ILE A 59 -1.08 -7.24 7.09
CA ILE A 59 0.35 -7.42 6.83
C ILE A 59 1.00 -8.21 7.97
N ASP A 60 0.71 -7.86 9.21
CA ASP A 60 1.25 -8.56 10.38
C ASP A 60 0.85 -10.03 10.39
N TRP A 61 -0.42 -10.33 10.11
CA TRP A 61 -0.91 -11.71 9.98
C TRP A 61 -0.19 -12.46 8.85
N ARG A 62 -0.04 -11.87 7.66
CA ARG A 62 0.67 -12.51 6.53
C ARG A 62 2.15 -12.75 6.81
N LEU A 63 2.81 -11.81 7.46
CA LEU A 63 4.21 -11.96 7.86
C LEU A 63 4.37 -13.08 8.89
N ASN A 64 3.43 -13.21 9.82
CA ASN A 64 3.43 -14.28 10.81
C ASN A 64 3.17 -15.67 10.19
N GLN A 65 2.39 -15.76 9.11
CA GLN A 65 2.19 -17.02 8.37
C GLN A 65 3.38 -17.43 7.50
N ALA A 66 4.23 -16.47 7.12
CA ALA A 66 5.41 -16.72 6.28
C ALA A 66 6.69 -16.98 7.09
N ALA A 67 6.64 -16.87 8.42
CA ALA A 67 7.74 -17.12 9.36
C ALA A 67 7.75 -18.59 9.80
#